data_AF-A0A1H6UZ11-F1
#
_entry.id   AF-A0A1H6UZ11-F1
#
_cell.length_a   1.000
_cell.length_b   1.000
_cell.length_c   1.000
_cell.angle_alpha   90.00
_cell.angle_beta   90.00
_cell.angle_gamma   90.00
#
_symmetry.space_group_name_H-M   'P 1'
#
loop_
_entity.id
_entity.type
_entity.pdbx_description
1 polymer ?
#
loop_
_entity_poly.entity_id
_entity_poly.type
_entity_poly.pdbx_seq_one_letter_code
_entity_poly.pdbx_strand_id
1 'polypeptide(L)' 'MNDHRITEAFVLVFKTNINNPRQVKLIANTLDNCPDILKWNVDLGDIDKVLRIEATHAKCGPLIELVTRAGYACEELTD' A
#
# COMPACT_ATOMS: atom_id res chain seq x y z
N MET A 1 -4.24 27.23 21.97
CA MET A 1 -4.07 27.24 20.50
C MET A 1 -2.91 26.31 20.19
N ASN A 2 -3.20 25.02 20.05
CA ASN A 2 -2.26 24.03 19.53
C ASN A 2 -3.11 23.12 18.64
N ASP A 3 -3.65 23.67 17.57
CA ASP A 3 -4.20 22.90 16.45
C ASP A 3 -3.02 22.24 15.71
N HIS A 4 -2.32 21.34 16.41
CA HIS A 4 -1.57 20.30 15.74
C HIS A 4 -2.62 19.36 15.17
N ARG A 5 -3.12 19.69 13.97
CA ARG A 5 -3.72 18.71 13.07
C ARG A 5 -2.62 17.75 12.65
N ILE A 6 -2.16 16.88 13.57
CA ILE A 6 -1.50 15.65 13.17
C ILE A 6 -2.66 14.81 12.63
N THR A 7 -2.88 14.86 11.32
CA THR A 7 -3.66 13.81 10.68
C THR A 7 -2.78 12.56 10.83
N GLU A 8 -3.11 11.69 11.77
CA GLU A 8 -2.41 10.41 11.98
C GLU A 8 -2.60 9.54 10.72
N ALA A 9 -1.76 9.77 9.72
CA ALA A 9 -1.68 8.92 8.54
C ALA A 9 -0.86 7.70 8.93
N PHE A 10 -1.47 6.53 8.84
CA PHE A 10 -0.81 5.25 9.00
C PHE A 10 0.03 4.99 7.75
N VAL A 11 1.34 4.99 7.93
CA VAL A 11 2.28 4.57 6.89
C VAL A 11 2.45 3.06 6.99
N LEU A 12 1.94 2.37 5.99
CA LEU A 12 1.97 0.93 5.85
C LEU A 12 2.97 0.60 4.75
N VAL A 13 3.92 -0.29 5.04
CA VAL A 13 4.90 -0.74 4.07
C VAL A 13 4.60 -2.20 3.78
N PHE A 14 4.58 -2.57 2.51
CA PHE A 14 4.31 -3.92 2.06
C PHE A 14 5.41 -4.38 1.13
N LYS A 15 5.88 -5.60 1.34
CA LYS A 15 6.65 -6.33 0.36
C LYS A 15 5.70 -6.96 -0.64
N THR A 16 5.96 -6.76 -1.93
CA THR A 16 5.17 -7.40 -2.99
C THR A 16 6.09 -8.15 -3.93
N ASN A 17 5.57 -9.07 -4.74
CA ASN A 17 6.35 -9.68 -5.84
C ASN A 17 6.06 -9.00 -7.19
N ILE A 18 5.84 -7.69 -7.15
CA ILE A 18 5.35 -6.93 -8.30
C ILE A 18 6.52 -6.43 -9.11
N ASN A 19 6.76 -7.10 -10.23
CA ASN A 19 7.90 -6.85 -11.11
C ASN A 19 7.49 -6.12 -12.39
N ASN A 20 6.19 -6.08 -12.70
CA ASN A 20 5.69 -5.50 -13.94
C ASN A 20 4.88 -4.23 -13.71
N PRO A 21 5.02 -3.20 -14.56
CA PRO A 21 4.22 -1.98 -14.47
C PRO A 21 2.72 -2.23 -14.69
N ARG A 22 2.35 -3.32 -15.39
CA ARG A 22 0.94 -3.75 -15.52
C ARG A 22 0.35 -4.18 -14.18
N GLN A 23 1.15 -4.89 -13.37
CA GLN A 23 0.75 -5.33 -12.04
C GLN A 23 0.68 -4.13 -11.10
N VAL A 24 1.65 -3.21 -11.18
CA VAL A 24 1.59 -1.92 -10.47
C VAL A 24 0.33 -1.16 -10.80
N LYS A 25 -0.09 -1.09 -12.07
CA LYS A 25 -1.38 -0.47 -12.42
C LYS A 25 -2.58 -1.19 -11.81
N LEU A 26 -2.52 -2.51 -11.64
CA LEU A 26 -3.62 -3.30 -11.09
C LEU A 26 -3.81 -3.03 -9.59
N ILE A 27 -2.72 -3.09 -8.82
CA ILE A 27 -2.73 -2.67 -7.41
C ILE A 27 -3.01 -1.17 -7.29
N ALA A 28 -2.38 -0.31 -8.09
CA ALA A 28 -2.64 1.13 -8.11
C ALA A 28 -4.12 1.43 -8.23
N ASN A 29 -4.81 0.80 -9.19
CA ASN A 29 -6.24 0.97 -9.37
C ASN A 29 -7.01 0.45 -8.16
N THR A 30 -6.60 -0.65 -7.55
CA THR A 30 -7.23 -1.19 -6.34
C THR A 30 -7.07 -0.24 -5.15
N LEU A 31 -5.87 0.32 -4.97
CA LEU A 31 -5.52 1.26 -3.92
C LEU A 31 -6.22 2.61 -4.11
N ASP A 32 -6.27 3.10 -5.35
CA ASP A 32 -6.98 4.34 -5.72
C ASP A 32 -8.50 4.22 -5.52
N ASN A 33 -9.05 3.01 -5.66
CA ASN A 33 -10.45 2.74 -5.34
C ASN A 33 -10.73 2.65 -3.83
N CYS A 34 -9.70 2.63 -2.97
CA CYS A 34 -9.88 2.61 -1.52
C CYS A 34 -9.92 4.05 -0.97
N PRO A 35 -11.06 4.52 -0.43
CA PRO A 35 -11.17 5.87 0.13
C PRO A 35 -10.33 6.06 1.41
N ASP A 36 -9.92 4.96 2.04
CA ASP A 36 -9.05 4.97 3.23
C ASP A 36 -7.58 5.28 2.89
N ILE A 37 -7.18 5.19 1.61
CA ILE A 37 -5.81 5.45 1.18
C ILE A 37 -5.67 6.91 0.78
N LEU A 38 -4.79 7.62 1.49
CA LEU A 38 -4.43 9.00 1.19
C LEU A 38 -3.39 9.06 0.08
N LYS A 39 -2.41 8.16 0.12
CA LYS A 39 -1.29 8.15 -0.81
C LYS A 39 -0.67 6.77 -0.87
N TRP A 40 -0.05 6.43 -1.98
CA TRP A 40 0.75 5.22 -2.08
C TRP A 40 1.88 5.41 -3.09
N ASN A 41 2.93 4.61 -2.95
CA ASN A 41 4.10 4.62 -3.79
C ASN A 41 4.64 3.20 -3.93
N VAL A 42 4.91 2.76 -5.15
CA VAL A 42 5.56 1.47 -5.41
C VAL A 42 6.98 1.72 -5.89
N ASP A 43 7.93 1.12 -5.19
CA ASP A 43 9.31 1.12 -5.62
C ASP A 43 9.61 -0.11 -6.48
N LEU A 44 9.56 0.10 -7.80
CA LEU A 44 9.95 -0.92 -8.77
C LEU A 44 11.47 -1.05 -8.92
N GLY A 45 12.25 -0.09 -8.41
CA GLY A 45 13.71 -0.12 -8.44
C GLY A 45 14.28 -1.01 -7.34
N ASP A 46 13.55 -1.15 -6.24
CA ASP A 46 13.94 -1.98 -5.12
C ASP A 46 13.89 -3.48 -5.46
N ILE A 47 14.80 -4.26 -4.88
CA ILE A 47 14.85 -5.72 -5.04
C ILE A 47 13.61 -6.34 -4.38
N ASP A 48 13.14 -5.74 -3.28
CA ASP A 48 12.02 -6.24 -2.50
C ASP A 48 10.65 -5.72 -2.98
N LYS A 49 10.61 -4.92 -4.05
CA LYS A 49 9.37 -4.36 -4.65
C LYS A 49 8.42 -3.82 -3.59
N VAL A 50 8.95 -2.86 -2.84
CA VAL A 50 8.29 -2.29 -1.67
C VAL A 50 7.17 -1.34 -2.11
N LEU A 51 5.97 -1.61 -1.60
CA LEU A 51 4.78 -0.78 -1.74
C LEU A 51 4.55 -0.04 -0.43
N ARG A 52 4.68 1.28 -0.44
CA ARG A 52 4.40 2.15 0.70
C ARG A 52 3.04 2.80 0.53
N ILE A 53 2.18 2.71 1.51
CA ILE A 53 0.82 3.26 1.52
C ILE A 53 0.69 4.17 2.74
N GLU A 54 0.11 5.34 2.56
CA GLU A 54 -0.31 6.26 3.60
C GLU A 54 -1.83 6.23 3.63
N ALA A 55 -2.42 5.79 4.73
CA ALA A 55 -3.86 5.64 4.89
C ALA A 55 -4.34 6.38 6.14
N THR A 56 -5.61 6.78 6.16
CA THR A 56 -6.24 7.30 7.39
C THR A 56 -6.53 6.20 8.40
N HIS A 57 -6.42 4.93 7.99
CA HIS A 57 -6.79 3.78 8.80
C HIS A 57 -5.82 2.62 8.58
N ALA A 58 -5.44 1.92 9.65
CA ALA A 58 -4.47 0.82 9.61
C ALA A 58 -5.02 -0.51 9.07
N LYS A 59 -6.17 -0.53 8.39
CA LYS A 59 -6.80 -1.80 7.97
C LYS A 59 -6.23 -2.31 6.65
N CYS A 60 -5.18 -3.12 6.75
CA CYS A 60 -4.46 -3.72 5.63
C CYS A 60 -5.02 -5.07 5.17
N GLY A 61 -5.80 -5.74 6.02
CA GLY A 61 -6.40 -7.05 5.73
C GLY A 61 -7.07 -7.17 4.35
N PRO A 62 -7.99 -6.26 3.97
CA PRO A 62 -8.64 -6.36 2.67
C PRO A 62 -7.68 -6.13 1.49
N LEU A 63 -6.62 -5.34 1.66
CA LEU A 63 -5.61 -5.10 0.63
C LEU A 63 -4.75 -6.34 0.41
N ILE A 64 -4.24 -6.96 1.47
CA ILE A 64 -3.43 -8.18 1.39
C ILE A 64 -4.24 -9.31 0.73
N GLU A 65 -5.50 -9.48 1.11
CA GLU A 65 -6.38 -10.48 0.49
C GLU A 65 -6.65 -10.17 -0.99
N LEU A 66 -6.88 -8.91 -1.36
CA LEU A 66 -7.07 -8.50 -2.76
C LEU A 66 -5.85 -8.82 -3.61
N VAL A 67 -4.66 -8.48 -3.12
CA VAL A 67 -3.40 -8.69 -3.85
C VAL A 67 -3.07 -10.17 -3.94
N THR A 68 -3.28 -10.92 -2.86
CA THR A 68 -3.14 -12.38 -2.82
C THR A 68 -4.11 -13.06 -3.79
N ARG A 69 -5.37 -12.61 -3.85
CA ARG A 69 -6.39 -13.13 -4.75
C ARG A 69 -6.13 -12.77 -6.22
N ALA A 70 -5.40 -11.70 -6.48
CA ALA A 70 -4.90 -11.35 -7.80
C ALA A 70 -3.67 -12.20 -8.23
N GLY A 71 -3.17 -13.08 -7.35
CA GLY A 71 -2.03 -13.97 -7.61
C GLY A 71 -0.67 -13.38 -7.26
N TYR A 72 -0.63 -12.29 -6.48
CA TYR A 72 0.61 -11.65 -6.05
C TYR A 72 0.83 -11.85 -4.56
N ALA A 73 2.08 -12.09 -4.17
CA ALA A 73 2.46 -12.04 -2.76
C ALA A 73 2.36 -10.59 -2.26
N CYS A 74 1.70 -10.41 -1.12
CA CYS A 74 1.62 -9.15 -0.38
C CYS A 74 1.84 -9.47 1.09
N GLU A 75 2.94 -8.98 1.64
CA GLU A 75 3.29 -9.17 3.04
C GLU A 75 3.57 -7.79 3.64
N GLU A 76 2.96 -7.49 4.79
CA GLU A 76 3.25 -6.24 5.48
C GLU A 76 4.66 -6.28 6.06
N LEU A 77 5.48 -5.29 5.73
CA LEU A 77 6.78 -5.04 6.33
C LEU A 77 6.58 -4.09 7.51
N THR A 78 6.41 -4.66 8.69
CA THR A 78 6.62 -3.94 9.96
C THR A 78 8.10 -3.98 10.29
N ASP A 79 8.78 -2.83 10.19
CA ASP A 79 10.05 -2.56 10.90
C ASP A 79 9.76 -1.73 12.16
#